data_AF-A0A9E5DHE0-F1
#
_entry.id   AF-A0A9E5DHE0-F1
#
_cell.length_a   1.000
_cell.length_b   1.000
_cell.length_c   1.000
_cell.angle_alpha   90.00
_cell.angle_beta   90.00
_cell.angle_gamma   90.00
#
_symmetry.space_group_name_H-M   'P 1'
#
loop_
_entity.id
_entity.type
_entity.pdbx_description
1 polymer ?
#
loop_
_entity_poly.entity_id
_entity_poly.type
_entity_poly.pdbx_seq_one_letter_code
_entity_poly.pdbx_strand_id
1 'polypeptide(L)'
;MKLKGVFLILVLCFLSVGTVSAANLTVNPGGSIQSVIDNASSNDTITVNDNNGSAYTYNENIVINKKLTLQAKSGGLVAIRTLDSSLPTVRVTSNGNGSVIKGFTIKGVTSPSAGILVDQCSKCTISGNNISNNYIGVQFQDSKNNTVFGNNLNAMIVEFMGILQIITS
;
A
#
# COMPACT_ATOMS: atom_id res chain seq x y z
N MET A 1 31.42 -36.02 54.28
CA MET A 1 31.35 -36.59 52.92
C MET A 1 30.46 -35.71 52.06
N LYS A 2 30.88 -35.48 50.81
CA LYS A 2 30.51 -34.35 49.93
C LYS A 2 29.06 -34.41 49.45
N LEU A 3 28.27 -33.37 49.73
CA LEU A 3 26.97 -33.14 49.09
C LEU A 3 27.25 -32.67 47.66
N LYS A 4 26.92 -33.51 46.67
CA LYS A 4 27.13 -33.24 45.25
C LYS A 4 26.23 -32.07 44.84
N GLY A 5 26.85 -30.95 44.46
CA GLY A 5 26.17 -29.72 44.08
C GLY A 5 25.21 -29.96 42.92
N VAL A 6 23.95 -29.61 43.13
CA VAL A 6 22.94 -29.50 42.07
C VAL A 6 23.29 -28.24 41.28
N PHE A 7 23.87 -28.40 40.09
CA PHE A 7 24.14 -27.31 39.16
C PHE A 7 22.83 -26.98 38.45
N LEU A 8 22.09 -26.01 38.98
CA LEU A 8 20.90 -25.46 38.33
C LEU A 8 21.37 -24.58 37.17
N ILE A 9 21.44 -25.15 35.96
CA ILE A 9 21.67 -24.37 34.74
C ILE A 9 20.37 -23.63 34.44
N LEU A 10 20.30 -22.35 34.83
CA LEU A 10 19.31 -21.42 34.31
C LEU A 10 19.64 -21.17 32.84
N VAL A 11 18.98 -21.90 31.93
CA VAL A 11 19.03 -21.60 30.50
C VAL A 11 18.27 -20.29 30.30
N LEU A 12 18.99 -19.17 30.20
CA LEU A 12 18.43 -17.94 29.65
C LEU A 12 18.07 -18.22 28.19
N CYS A 13 16.79 -18.51 27.93
CA CYS A 13 16.22 -18.31 26.60
C CYS A 13 16.32 -16.82 26.29
N PHE A 14 17.40 -16.42 25.62
CA PHE A 14 17.39 -15.21 24.81
C PHE A 14 16.40 -15.46 23.68
N LEU A 15 15.12 -15.18 23.93
CA LEU A 15 14.22 -14.76 22.88
C LEU A 15 14.80 -13.45 22.37
N SER A 16 15.68 -13.54 21.38
CA SER A 16 15.93 -12.39 20.52
C SER A 16 14.59 -12.10 19.86
N VAL A 17 13.81 -11.23 20.51
CA VAL A 17 12.77 -10.45 19.85
C VAL A 17 13.56 -9.54 18.92
N GLY A 18 14.00 -10.10 17.79
CA GLY A 18 14.63 -9.35 16.74
C GLY A 18 13.60 -8.33 16.34
N THR A 19 13.83 -7.07 16.73
CA THR A 19 13.07 -5.96 16.19
C THR A 19 13.41 -5.95 14.71
N VAL A 20 12.55 -6.52 13.87
CA VAL A 20 12.67 -6.38 12.42
C VAL A 20 12.40 -4.90 12.16
N SER A 21 13.48 -4.15 11.94
CA SER A 21 13.35 -2.78 11.43
C SER A 21 12.63 -2.86 10.10
N ALA A 22 11.72 -1.91 9.86
CA ALA A 22 11.10 -1.75 8.55
C ALA A 22 12.19 -1.66 7.48
N ALA A 23 12.11 -2.51 6.46
CA ALA A 23 13.02 -2.51 5.33
C ALA A 23 12.56 -1.47 4.30
N ASN A 24 13.52 -0.96 3.52
CA ASN A 24 13.25 -0.14 2.34
C ASN A 24 13.46 -1.02 1.11
N LEU A 25 12.37 -1.39 0.45
CA LEU A 25 12.35 -2.19 -0.77
C LEU A 25 12.14 -1.28 -1.97
N THR A 26 12.66 -1.70 -3.13
CA THR A 26 12.53 -0.93 -4.37
C THR A 26 11.94 -1.76 -5.49
N VAL A 27 11.06 -1.15 -6.29
CA VAL A 27 10.59 -1.72 -7.55
C VAL A 27 11.14 -0.84 -8.68
N ASN A 28 11.88 -1.44 -9.61
CA ASN A 28 12.41 -0.75 -10.79
C ASN A 28 11.56 -1.06 -12.02
N PRO A 29 11.66 -0.28 -13.10
CA PRO A 29 11.08 -0.63 -14.40
C PRO A 29 11.35 -2.08 -14.79
N GLY A 30 10.31 -2.79 -15.26
CA GLY A 30 10.36 -4.22 -15.60
C GLY A 30 10.12 -5.17 -14.42
N GLY A 31 10.13 -4.67 -13.18
CA GLY A 31 9.71 -5.43 -12.00
C GLY A 31 8.19 -5.42 -11.79
N SER A 32 7.73 -6.24 -10.84
CA SER A 32 6.33 -6.27 -10.39
C SER A 32 6.21 -5.65 -8.99
N ILE A 33 5.27 -4.73 -8.83
CA ILE A 33 4.94 -4.15 -7.53
C ILE A 33 4.33 -5.23 -6.63
N GLN A 34 3.43 -6.06 -7.17
CA GLN A 34 2.78 -7.11 -6.39
C GLN A 34 3.78 -8.13 -5.86
N SER A 35 4.75 -8.57 -6.68
CA SER A 35 5.77 -9.51 -6.24
C SER A 35 6.61 -8.98 -5.06
N VAL A 36 6.90 -7.67 -5.04
CA VAL A 36 7.62 -7.04 -3.93
C VAL A 36 6.72 -6.93 -2.69
N ILE A 37 5.42 -6.62 -2.85
CA ILE A 37 4.45 -6.65 -1.75
C ILE A 37 4.34 -8.06 -1.14
N ASP A 38 4.30 -9.10 -1.97
CA ASP A 38 4.17 -10.49 -1.53
C ASP A 38 5.35 -10.89 -0.63
N ASN A 39 6.57 -10.48 -1.01
CA ASN A 39 7.80 -10.74 -0.27
C ASN A 39 8.06 -9.77 0.90
N ALA A 40 7.37 -8.63 0.95
CA ALA A 40 7.55 -7.64 2.00
C ALA A 40 7.02 -8.12 3.37
N SER A 41 7.67 -7.61 4.41
CA SER A 41 7.23 -7.72 5.80
C SER A 41 6.31 -6.56 6.20
N SER A 42 5.57 -6.75 7.29
CA SER A 42 4.75 -5.68 7.85
C SER A 42 5.60 -4.49 8.30
N ASN A 43 5.13 -3.28 8.00
CA ASN A 43 5.77 -1.98 8.16
C ASN A 43 6.88 -1.63 7.16
N ASP A 44 7.19 -2.48 6.19
CA ASP A 44 8.15 -2.14 5.15
C ASP A 44 7.70 -0.94 4.30
N THR A 45 8.68 -0.24 3.73
CA THR A 45 8.47 0.81 2.75
C THR A 45 8.90 0.33 1.38
N ILE A 46 7.98 0.33 0.42
CA ILE A 46 8.20 -0.03 -0.97
C ILE A 46 8.22 1.26 -1.79
N THR A 47 9.40 1.62 -2.31
CA THR A 47 9.59 2.73 -3.23
C THR A 47 9.56 2.23 -4.66
N VAL A 48 8.58 2.67 -5.43
CA VAL A 48 8.43 2.33 -6.85
C VAL A 48 9.10 3.42 -7.68
N ASN A 49 10.02 3.04 -8.56
CA ASN A 49 10.80 3.96 -9.36
C ASN A 49 10.18 4.16 -10.75
N ASP A 50 10.42 5.33 -11.31
CA ASP A 50 10.18 5.59 -12.72
C ASP A 50 11.38 5.14 -13.57
N ASN A 51 11.37 5.42 -14.87
CA ASN A 51 12.48 5.08 -15.75
C ASN A 51 13.51 6.21 -15.78
N ASN A 52 14.24 6.38 -14.68
CA ASN A 52 15.30 7.37 -14.52
C ASN A 52 14.83 8.80 -14.89
N GLY A 53 13.72 9.24 -14.31
CA GLY A 53 13.11 10.54 -14.57
C GLY A 53 12.16 10.59 -15.78
N SER A 54 12.07 9.51 -16.56
CA SER A 54 11.02 9.34 -17.56
C SER A 54 9.83 8.59 -16.99
N ALA A 55 8.62 8.98 -17.39
CA ALA A 55 7.40 8.34 -16.93
C ALA A 55 7.42 6.83 -17.21
N TYR A 56 7.04 6.03 -16.21
CA TYR A 56 6.96 4.57 -16.34
C TYR A 56 5.61 4.07 -15.83
N THR A 57 5.02 3.11 -16.55
CA THR A 57 3.71 2.54 -16.23
C THR A 57 3.84 1.07 -15.87
N TYR A 58 3.44 0.74 -14.64
CA TYR A 58 3.21 -0.62 -14.16
C TYR A 58 1.79 -1.04 -14.51
N ASN A 59 1.62 -2.16 -15.22
CA ASN A 59 0.29 -2.66 -15.61
C ASN A 59 -0.10 -3.82 -14.69
N GLU A 60 -0.73 -3.52 -13.55
CA GLU A 60 -1.01 -4.48 -12.48
C GLU A 60 -2.32 -4.11 -11.76
N ASN A 61 -2.95 -5.12 -11.15
CA ASN A 61 -3.92 -4.92 -10.07
C ASN A 61 -3.22 -5.28 -8.76
N ILE A 62 -3.09 -4.31 -7.85
CA ILE A 62 -2.31 -4.43 -6.62
C ILE A 62 -3.20 -4.76 -5.43
N VAL A 63 -2.77 -5.72 -4.62
CA VAL A 63 -3.42 -6.11 -3.37
C VAL A 63 -2.45 -5.91 -2.21
N ILE A 64 -2.76 -4.95 -1.33
CA ILE A 64 -2.05 -4.70 -0.09
C ILE A 64 -2.77 -5.47 1.03
N ASN A 65 -2.17 -6.56 1.48
CA ASN A 65 -2.73 -7.48 2.48
C ASN A 65 -1.92 -7.55 3.78
N LYS A 66 -1.11 -6.53 4.04
CA LYS A 66 -0.30 -6.33 5.24
C LYS A 66 -0.01 -4.84 5.38
N LYS A 67 0.23 -4.34 6.60
CA LYS A 67 0.56 -2.93 6.81
C LYS A 67 1.88 -2.60 6.11
N LEU A 68 1.90 -1.64 5.19
CA LEU A 68 3.13 -1.18 4.53
C LEU A 68 2.98 0.25 4.01
N THR A 69 4.10 0.87 3.63
CA THR A 69 4.09 2.12 2.84
C THR A 69 4.40 1.79 1.39
N LEU A 70 3.45 2.00 0.50
CA LEU A 70 3.64 1.97 -0.94
C LEU A 70 3.76 3.41 -1.43
N GLN A 71 4.93 3.77 -1.98
CA GLN A 71 5.19 5.13 -2.44
C GLN A 71 5.86 5.15 -3.81
N ALA A 72 5.47 6.09 -4.66
CA ALA A 72 6.30 6.45 -5.80
C ALA A 72 7.59 7.14 -5.29
N LYS A 73 8.68 6.99 -6.04
CA LYS A 73 9.91 7.76 -5.82
C LYS A 73 9.58 9.25 -5.76
N SER A 74 10.13 9.98 -4.80
CA SER A 74 9.92 11.43 -4.69
C SER A 74 10.32 12.14 -5.98
N GLY A 75 9.42 12.96 -6.54
CA GLY A 75 9.59 13.61 -7.84
C GLY A 75 9.53 12.67 -9.06
N GLY A 76 9.29 11.37 -8.85
CA GLY A 76 9.21 10.38 -9.91
C GLY A 76 7.86 10.35 -10.61
N LEU A 77 7.88 9.96 -11.89
CA LEU A 77 6.71 9.89 -12.75
C LEU A 77 6.19 8.44 -12.86
N VAL A 78 5.60 7.94 -11.76
CA VAL A 78 5.15 6.55 -11.68
C VAL A 78 3.64 6.45 -11.90
N ALA A 79 3.25 5.68 -12.92
CA ALA A 79 1.87 5.32 -13.15
C ALA A 79 1.61 3.85 -12.83
N ILE A 80 0.47 3.56 -12.19
CA ILE A 80 -0.12 2.23 -12.10
C ILE A 80 -1.36 2.26 -12.99
N ARG A 81 -1.33 1.46 -14.06
CA ARG A 81 -2.47 1.27 -14.93
C ARG A 81 -3.08 -0.10 -14.65
N THR A 82 -4.38 -0.11 -14.48
CA THR A 82 -5.15 -1.32 -14.20
C THR A 82 -4.94 -2.35 -15.31
N LEU A 83 -4.64 -3.60 -14.93
CA LEU A 83 -4.51 -4.71 -15.86
C LEU A 83 -5.89 -5.30 -16.21
N ASP A 84 -6.69 -5.64 -15.19
CA ASP A 84 -8.09 -6.04 -15.30
C ASP A 84 -8.98 -4.89 -14.82
N SER A 85 -9.66 -4.24 -15.76
CA SER A 85 -10.51 -3.06 -15.54
C SER A 85 -11.80 -3.34 -14.76
N SER A 86 -12.11 -4.60 -14.46
CA SER A 86 -13.20 -5.02 -13.58
C SER A 86 -12.81 -5.09 -12.10
N LEU A 87 -11.50 -5.06 -11.82
CA LEU A 87 -10.94 -5.09 -10.48
C LEU A 87 -10.35 -3.72 -10.11
N PRO A 88 -10.20 -3.42 -8.81
CA PRO A 88 -9.53 -2.20 -8.39
C PRO A 88 -8.07 -2.17 -8.87
N THR A 89 -7.54 -0.98 -9.19
CA THR A 89 -6.10 -0.86 -9.49
C THR A 89 -5.26 -1.14 -8.24
N VAL A 90 -5.69 -0.62 -7.09
CA VAL A 90 -5.08 -0.86 -5.78
C VAL A 90 -6.18 -1.20 -4.79
N ARG A 91 -6.12 -2.39 -4.18
CA ARG A 91 -7.00 -2.81 -3.09
C ARG A 91 -6.20 -2.96 -1.81
N VAL A 92 -6.62 -2.26 -0.75
CA VAL A 92 -6.15 -2.51 0.60
C VAL A 92 -7.17 -3.36 1.33
N THR A 93 -6.76 -4.54 1.79
CA THR A 93 -7.64 -5.47 2.52
C THR A 93 -7.61 -5.18 4.03
N SER A 94 -8.42 -5.90 4.79
CA SER A 94 -8.47 -5.80 6.26
C SER A 94 -7.13 -6.03 6.97
N ASN A 95 -6.22 -6.80 6.37
CA ASN A 95 -4.87 -7.01 6.91
C ASN A 95 -3.92 -5.84 6.61
N GLY A 96 -4.32 -4.92 5.73
CA GLY A 96 -3.58 -3.72 5.34
C GLY A 96 -3.76 -2.52 6.27
N ASN A 97 -4.31 -2.70 7.47
CA ASN A 97 -4.56 -1.63 8.43
C ASN A 97 -3.34 -0.72 8.66
N GLY A 98 -3.53 0.59 8.53
CA GLY A 98 -2.45 1.56 8.71
C GLY A 98 -1.49 1.70 7.52
N SER A 99 -1.83 1.15 6.35
CA SER A 99 -1.00 1.30 5.15
C SER A 99 -1.04 2.71 4.57
N VAL A 100 0.02 3.08 3.86
CA VAL A 100 0.14 4.37 3.18
C VAL A 100 0.27 4.13 1.68
N ILE A 101 -0.49 4.87 0.87
CA ILE A 101 -0.40 4.89 -0.60
C ILE A 101 -0.18 6.32 -1.05
N LYS A 102 0.98 6.61 -1.66
CA LYS A 102 1.30 7.99 -2.05
C LYS A 102 2.14 8.17 -3.31
N GLY A 103 1.91 9.29 -4.00
CA GLY A 103 2.73 9.78 -5.10
C GLY A 103 2.47 9.14 -6.47
N PHE A 104 1.44 8.31 -6.62
CA PHE A 104 1.19 7.59 -7.87
C PHE A 104 0.25 8.34 -8.81
N THR A 105 0.40 8.09 -10.11
CA THR A 105 -0.69 8.26 -11.08
C THR A 105 -1.46 6.95 -11.21
N ILE A 106 -2.77 6.91 -10.95
CA ILE A 106 -3.59 5.69 -10.96
C ILE A 106 -4.71 5.82 -11.98
N LYS A 107 -4.84 4.85 -12.91
CA LYS A 107 -5.79 4.91 -14.02
C LYS A 107 -6.22 3.55 -14.61
N GLY A 108 -7.29 3.56 -15.39
CA GLY A 108 -7.65 2.46 -16.29
C GLY A 108 -8.75 1.52 -15.80
N VAL A 109 -9.42 1.82 -14.69
CA VAL A 109 -10.63 1.09 -14.28
C VAL A 109 -11.82 1.59 -15.10
N THR A 110 -12.47 0.74 -15.90
CA THR A 110 -13.57 1.14 -16.79
C THR A 110 -14.90 0.44 -16.48
N SER A 111 -14.88 -0.56 -15.61
CA SER A 111 -16.08 -1.26 -15.11
C SER A 111 -16.37 -0.86 -13.65
N PRO A 112 -17.54 -1.19 -13.06
CA PRO A 112 -17.94 -0.77 -11.72
C PRO A 112 -17.00 -1.17 -10.57
N SER A 113 -15.90 -0.43 -10.43
CA SER A 113 -14.82 -0.64 -9.47
C SER A 113 -14.06 0.68 -9.23
N ALA A 114 -12.99 0.67 -8.43
CA ALA A 114 -12.27 1.88 -8.03
C ALA A 114 -10.78 1.86 -8.39
N GLY A 115 -10.20 3.02 -8.68
CA GLY A 115 -8.75 3.15 -8.79
C GLY A 115 -8.05 2.72 -7.50
N ILE A 116 -8.53 3.21 -6.35
CA ILE A 116 -8.15 2.72 -5.03
C ILE A 116 -9.39 2.26 -4.27
N LEU A 117 -9.42 0.99 -3.86
CA LEU A 117 -10.40 0.43 -2.94
C LEU A 117 -9.76 0.17 -1.57
N VAL A 118 -10.37 0.70 -0.53
CA VAL A 118 -10.04 0.41 0.87
C VAL A 118 -11.18 -0.41 1.44
N ASP A 119 -10.93 -1.68 1.71
CA ASP A 119 -11.95 -2.68 2.01
C ASP A 119 -11.69 -3.31 3.38
N GLN A 120 -12.60 -3.05 4.32
CA GLN A 120 -12.50 -3.44 5.73
C GLN A 120 -11.18 -3.00 6.39
N CYS A 121 -10.53 -1.93 5.91
CA CYS A 121 -9.32 -1.34 6.49
C CYS A 121 -9.65 -0.14 7.38
N SER A 122 -8.84 0.05 8.41
CA SER A 122 -8.77 1.26 9.21
C SER A 122 -7.40 1.91 9.21
N LYS A 123 -7.35 3.23 9.44
CA LYS A 123 -6.12 4.02 9.59
C LYS A 123 -5.23 4.06 8.34
N CYS A 124 -5.76 3.66 7.19
CA CYS A 124 -5.10 3.78 5.90
C CYS A 124 -4.94 5.28 5.52
N THR A 125 -3.82 5.65 4.91
CA THR A 125 -3.56 7.02 4.41
C THR A 125 -3.34 7.01 2.91
N ILE A 126 -4.12 7.81 2.18
CA ILE A 126 -4.01 7.97 0.72
C ILE A 126 -3.67 9.44 0.45
N SER A 127 -2.49 9.71 -0.09
CA SER A 127 -2.04 11.10 -0.24
C SER A 127 -1.18 11.38 -1.47
N GLY A 128 -1.26 12.58 -2.03
CA GLY A 128 -0.36 12.99 -3.11
C GLY A 128 -0.50 12.18 -4.40
N ASN A 129 -1.64 11.53 -4.64
CA ASN A 129 -1.87 10.73 -5.85
C ASN A 129 -2.65 11.53 -6.91
N ASN A 130 -2.38 11.25 -8.18
CA ASN A 130 -3.18 11.71 -9.32
C ASN A 130 -4.04 10.54 -9.83
N ILE A 131 -5.32 10.52 -9.48
CA ILE A 131 -6.22 9.40 -9.76
C ILE A 131 -7.18 9.86 -10.85
N SER A 132 -6.99 9.30 -12.05
CA SER A 132 -7.62 9.79 -13.27
C SER A 132 -8.15 8.66 -14.13
N ASN A 133 -9.22 8.90 -14.91
CA ASN A 133 -9.73 7.93 -15.89
C ASN A 133 -10.02 6.55 -15.25
N ASN A 134 -10.75 6.57 -14.13
CA ASN A 134 -11.22 5.38 -13.44
C ASN A 134 -12.75 5.45 -13.31
N TYR A 135 -13.39 4.31 -13.05
CA TYR A 135 -14.83 4.29 -12.82
C TYR A 135 -15.17 5.07 -11.54
N ILE A 136 -14.62 4.62 -10.40
CA ILE A 136 -14.53 5.39 -9.14
C ILE A 136 -13.07 5.74 -8.87
N GLY A 137 -12.79 6.89 -8.25
CA GLY A 137 -11.43 7.30 -7.87
C GLY A 137 -10.91 6.56 -6.65
N VAL A 138 -11.48 6.88 -5.48
CA VAL A 138 -11.20 6.21 -4.20
C VAL A 138 -12.51 5.75 -3.60
N GLN A 139 -12.58 4.51 -3.16
CA GLN A 139 -13.76 3.91 -2.53
C GLN A 139 -13.40 3.32 -1.17
N PHE A 140 -14.26 3.55 -0.18
CA PHE A 140 -14.19 2.92 1.14
C PHE A 140 -15.37 1.97 1.32
N GLN A 141 -15.09 0.71 1.65
CA GLN A 141 -16.09 -0.29 1.96
C GLN A 141 -15.83 -0.82 3.37
N ASP A 142 -16.82 -0.69 4.26
CA ASP A 142 -16.76 -1.14 5.66
C ASP A 142 -15.49 -0.69 6.40
N SER A 143 -15.00 0.50 6.06
CA SER A 143 -13.70 1.02 6.45
C SER A 143 -13.84 2.30 7.29
N LYS A 144 -12.91 2.56 8.20
CA LYS A 144 -13.04 3.66 9.18
C LYS A 144 -11.72 4.35 9.52
N ASN A 145 -11.78 5.61 9.94
CA ASN A 145 -10.62 6.39 10.38
C ASN A 145 -9.49 6.44 9.34
N ASN A 146 -9.84 6.59 8.06
CA ASN A 146 -8.86 6.70 6.97
C ASN A 146 -8.65 8.16 6.63
N THR A 147 -7.44 8.51 6.17
CA THR A 147 -7.10 9.90 5.83
C THR A 147 -6.83 10.01 4.33
N VAL A 148 -7.48 10.96 3.67
CA VAL A 148 -7.32 11.23 2.24
C VAL A 148 -7.03 12.72 2.05
N PHE A 149 -5.84 13.07 1.58
CA PHE A 149 -5.45 14.48 1.40
C PHE A 149 -4.46 14.68 0.25
N GLY A 150 -4.50 15.85 -0.40
CA GLY A 150 -3.57 16.21 -1.47
C GLY A 150 -3.63 15.27 -2.69
N ASN A 151 -4.77 14.61 -2.93
CA ASN A 151 -4.97 13.81 -4.14
C ASN A 151 -5.74 14.63 -5.18
N ASN A 152 -5.37 14.48 -6.44
CA ASN A 152 -6.12 15.01 -7.57
C ASN A 152 -7.05 13.91 -8.12
N LEU A 153 -8.36 14.17 -8.17
CA LEU A 153 -9.36 13.26 -8.70
C LEU A 153 -9.98 13.90 -9.96
N ASN A 154 -9.74 13.35 -11.14
CA ASN A 154 -10.22 13.93 -12.40
C ASN A 154 -10.71 12.88 -13.41
N ALA A 155 -11.71 13.22 -14.23
CA ALA A 155 -12.23 12.34 -15.28
C ALA A 155 -12.65 10.94 -14.75
N MET A 156 -13.44 10.92 -13.67
CA MET A 156 -14.08 9.71 -13.18
C MET A 156 -15.33 9.40 -14.00
N ILE A 157 -15.64 8.13 -14.27
CA ILE A 157 -16.85 7.76 -15.03
C ILE A 157 -18.11 8.03 -14.19
N VAL A 158 -18.05 7.75 -12.90
CA VAL A 158 -19.10 8.15 -11.97
C VAL A 158 -18.62 9.26 -11.06
N GLU A 159 -19.35 10.37 -11.08
CA GLU A 159 -19.20 11.47 -10.14
C GLU A 159 -19.89 11.07 -8.83
N PHE A 160 -19.14 10.53 -7.87
CA PHE A 160 -19.50 10.42 -6.44
C PHE A 160 -20.66 9.49 -6.04
N MET A 161 -20.34 8.33 -5.44
CA MET A 161 -21.30 7.57 -4.58
C MET A 161 -20.68 6.90 -3.34
N GLY A 162 -19.54 7.37 -2.81
CA GLY A 162 -18.87 6.65 -1.71
C GLY A 162 -18.00 7.48 -0.78
N ILE A 163 -18.64 8.39 -0.02
CA ILE A 163 -18.16 9.00 1.22
C ILE A 163 -16.83 9.79 1.14
N LEU A 164 -17.02 11.10 1.08
CA LEU A 164 -16.12 12.15 1.49
C LEU A 164 -15.76 11.98 2.98
N GLN A 165 -14.57 11.46 3.30
CA GLN A 165 -13.85 11.91 4.48
C GLN A 165 -12.69 12.77 3.98
N ILE A 166 -13.02 13.90 3.35
CA ILE A 166 -12.09 15.02 3.23
C ILE A 166 -11.92 15.54 4.65
N ILE A 167 -10.85 15.11 5.33
CA ILE A 167 -10.28 15.90 6.41
C ILE A 167 -9.29 16.83 5.71
N THR A 168 -9.77 17.96 5.22
CA THR A 168 -8.93 19.16 5.16
C THR A 168 -8.77 19.62 6.59
N SER A 169 -7.57 19.48 7.14
CA SER A 169 -7.16 20.27 8.30
C SER A 169 -7.15 21.75 7.97
#